data_AF-A0A5C5ZG18-F1
#
_entry.id   AF-A0A5C5ZG18-F1
#
_cell.length_a   1.000
_cell.length_b   1.000
_cell.length_c   1.000
_cell.angle_alpha   90.00
_cell.angle_beta   90.00
_cell.angle_gamma   90.00
#
_symmetry.space_group_name_H-M   'P 1'
#
loop_
_entity.id
_entity.type
_entity.pdbx_description
1 polymer ?
#
loop_
_entity_poly.entity_id
_entity_poly.type
_entity_poly.pdbx_seq_one_letter_code
_entity_poly.pdbx_strand_id
1 'polypeptide(L)'
;MKTSWMILRPLACVLLAAQGYAADFDFYGRSGDAIEIDLGSLPGVAPGATFSDLVVLGRRERHEALTSSDLSQGDFASDGRFWLAPNPDASSDADPATRGYQGVVSGSLKINGVATTFEVNVRPGSTGAGAGSVGQSLEGLGRTNNPLYVAQQQQRLRYLGYVEDGGSALGVDGVFDDGTDEALRTFQAAFTAGVNTTQANVDGIIGPNTAGWLNAVNAPAWVELVDPDPQTPGSFSVARMIGDFDILPARDPGTGVRSGLTPQSERFGTDWAIDLFTAGAVAAKADTGRTQLMNAMSTDDGYGSAGAHSTHRVGMDIDLHVDSSTWDYGNGVVDAEEQKVIDHAIAFIQAGRERNDYRGSVSRILTSNDDILDGINAFAPGTAVFDSSGVHLNHLHVDIYRPTRVAGLASLAGDFNFDDVVDAADFTVWRDGLGVIYDASDYDLWVANFGVARGASVALAVPEPSALVAAWTATACLLATRRRTVC
;
A
#
# COMPACT_ATOMS: atom_id res chain seq x y z
N MET A 1 -26.15 -2.97 73.19
CA MET A 1 -26.99 -1.79 72.89
C MET A 1 -26.30 -0.97 71.80
N LYS A 2 -27.08 -0.56 70.79
CA LYS A 2 -26.75 0.27 69.60
C LYS A 2 -26.06 -0.44 68.43
N THR A 3 -26.93 -1.04 67.63
CA THR A 3 -26.81 -1.26 66.17
C THR A 3 -26.69 0.08 65.43
N SER A 4 -25.80 0.14 64.44
CA SER A 4 -25.76 1.21 63.42
C SER A 4 -26.03 0.57 62.06
N TRP A 5 -27.02 1.10 61.35
CA TRP A 5 -27.49 0.61 60.05
C TRP A 5 -26.68 1.27 58.93
N MET A 6 -26.06 0.47 58.07
CA MET A 6 -25.46 0.93 56.82
C MET A 6 -26.33 0.40 55.68
N ILE A 7 -27.07 1.30 55.04
CA ILE A 7 -27.94 1.00 53.89
C ILE A 7 -27.03 0.92 52.66
N LEU A 8 -26.77 -0.30 52.17
CA LEU A 8 -26.22 -0.54 50.85
C LEU A 8 -27.36 -0.50 49.83
N ARG A 9 -27.35 0.52 48.95
CA ARG A 9 -28.15 0.53 47.73
C ARG A 9 -27.50 -0.42 46.72
N PRO A 10 -28.23 -1.35 46.07
CA PRO A 10 -27.70 -2.07 44.93
C PRO A 10 -27.71 -1.12 43.74
N LEU A 11 -26.53 -0.78 43.22
CA LEU A 11 -26.36 -0.35 41.85
C LEU A 11 -26.72 -1.54 40.96
N ALA A 12 -27.90 -1.50 40.35
CA ALA A 12 -28.24 -2.38 39.25
C ALA A 12 -27.34 -2.02 38.07
N CYS A 13 -26.21 -2.72 37.95
CA CYS A 13 -25.41 -2.73 36.74
C CYS A 13 -26.22 -3.51 35.70
N VAL A 14 -26.93 -2.79 34.84
CA VAL A 14 -27.52 -3.38 33.63
C VAL A 14 -26.36 -3.65 32.68
N LEU A 15 -25.76 -4.83 32.81
CA LEU A 15 -25.04 -5.44 31.70
C LEU A 15 -26.09 -5.80 30.64
N LEU A 16 -26.26 -4.91 29.65
CA LEU A 16 -26.74 -5.35 28.35
C LEU A 16 -25.63 -6.18 27.74
N ALA A 17 -25.69 -7.49 27.96
CA ALA A 17 -25.03 -8.42 27.06
C ALA A 17 -25.68 -8.24 25.69
N ALA A 18 -24.90 -7.78 24.71
CA ALA A 18 -25.30 -7.86 23.31
C ALA A 18 -25.44 -9.35 22.97
N GLN A 19 -26.66 -9.86 23.04
CA GLN A 19 -27.01 -11.11 22.36
C GLN A 19 -27.00 -10.78 20.87
N GLY A 20 -25.89 -11.11 20.20
CA GLY A 20 -25.79 -10.99 18.75
C GLY A 20 -26.80 -11.93 18.11
N TYR A 21 -27.87 -11.36 17.56
CA TYR A 21 -28.59 -12.03 16.50
C TYR A 21 -27.67 -12.02 15.27
N ALA A 22 -27.63 -13.13 14.53
CA ALA A 22 -26.98 -13.16 13.23
C ALA A 22 -27.58 -12.06 12.34
N ALA A 23 -26.78 -11.46 11.48
CA ALA A 23 -27.29 -10.52 10.48
C ALA A 23 -28.35 -11.19 9.61
N ASP A 24 -29.33 -10.41 9.12
CA ASP A 24 -30.32 -10.97 8.19
C ASP A 24 -29.68 -11.26 6.82
N PHE A 25 -28.62 -10.52 6.45
CA PHE A 25 -27.88 -10.68 5.20
C PHE A 25 -26.37 -10.53 5.40
N ASP A 26 -25.59 -11.39 4.73
CA ASP A 26 -24.14 -11.36 4.73
C ASP A 26 -23.59 -11.08 3.33
N PHE A 27 -22.65 -10.14 3.24
CA PHE A 27 -21.96 -9.77 2.00
C PHE A 27 -20.45 -9.91 2.15
N TYR A 28 -19.77 -9.93 1.01
CA TYR A 28 -18.31 -9.99 0.92
C TYR A 28 -17.80 -8.93 -0.04
N GLY A 29 -16.62 -8.42 0.24
CA GLY A 29 -15.94 -7.48 -0.66
C GLY A 29 -14.51 -7.24 -0.22
N ARG A 30 -13.79 -6.41 -0.98
CA ARG A 30 -12.38 -6.12 -0.71
C ARG A 30 -12.20 -4.70 -0.21
N SER A 31 -11.16 -4.53 0.61
CA SER A 31 -10.82 -3.28 1.27
C SER A 31 -10.64 -2.10 0.30
N GLY A 32 -10.02 -2.34 -0.86
CA GLY A 32 -9.76 -1.31 -1.86
C GLY A 32 -10.90 -1.01 -2.84
N ASP A 33 -12.08 -1.59 -2.62
CA ASP A 33 -13.23 -1.46 -3.51
C ASP A 33 -14.34 -0.62 -2.86
N ALA A 34 -15.12 0.07 -3.69
CA ALA A 34 -16.47 0.48 -3.28
C ALA A 34 -17.38 -0.74 -3.42
N ILE A 35 -17.64 -1.42 -2.30
CA ILE A 35 -18.32 -2.71 -2.25
C ILE A 35 -19.82 -2.48 -2.51
N GLU A 36 -20.32 -2.95 -3.64
CA GLU A 36 -21.73 -2.86 -4.00
C GLU A 36 -22.58 -3.81 -3.16
N ILE A 37 -23.66 -3.28 -2.60
CA ILE A 37 -24.67 -4.02 -1.84
C ILE A 37 -26.02 -3.77 -2.52
N ASP A 38 -26.60 -4.82 -3.11
CA ASP A 38 -27.87 -4.76 -3.84
C ASP A 38 -28.96 -5.53 -3.09
N LEU A 39 -29.62 -4.85 -2.15
CA LEU A 39 -30.68 -5.45 -1.35
C LEU A 39 -31.97 -5.69 -2.13
N GLY A 40 -32.26 -4.86 -3.14
CA GLY A 40 -33.49 -5.00 -3.95
C GLY A 40 -33.45 -6.19 -4.90
N SER A 41 -32.26 -6.64 -5.27
CA SER A 41 -32.07 -7.88 -6.01
C SER A 41 -32.24 -9.14 -5.16
N LEU A 42 -32.22 -9.02 -3.81
CA LEU A 42 -32.30 -10.18 -2.93
C LEU A 42 -33.70 -10.83 -2.96
N PRO A 43 -33.81 -12.10 -3.33
CA PRO A 43 -34.92 -12.97 -3.01
C PRO A 43 -35.41 -12.85 -1.57
N GLY A 44 -36.73 -12.86 -1.42
CA GLY A 44 -37.41 -12.52 -0.17
C GLY A 44 -37.75 -11.04 -0.08
N VAL A 45 -37.05 -10.18 -0.82
CA VAL A 45 -37.45 -8.79 -1.04
C VAL A 45 -38.43 -8.76 -2.22
N ALA A 46 -39.69 -8.44 -1.93
CA ALA A 46 -40.72 -8.41 -2.95
C ALA A 46 -40.45 -7.30 -3.98
N PRO A 47 -40.74 -7.52 -5.28
CA PRO A 47 -40.69 -6.44 -6.27
C PRO A 47 -41.52 -5.23 -5.80
N GLY A 48 -40.91 -4.04 -5.83
CA GLY A 48 -41.52 -2.81 -5.33
C GLY A 48 -41.41 -2.61 -3.81
N ALA A 49 -40.53 -3.36 -3.13
CA ALA A 49 -40.17 -3.09 -1.75
C ALA A 49 -39.62 -1.66 -1.57
N THR A 50 -39.81 -1.10 -0.39
CA THR A 50 -39.26 0.22 -0.04
C THR A 50 -38.12 0.11 0.95
N PHE A 51 -37.12 0.98 0.79
CA PHE A 51 -35.93 1.01 1.63
C PHE A 51 -35.78 2.36 2.31
N SER A 52 -35.41 2.36 3.59
CA SER A 52 -35.20 3.61 4.33
C SER A 52 -34.30 3.40 5.54
N ASP A 53 -33.91 4.49 6.18
CA ASP A 53 -33.19 4.49 7.47
C ASP A 53 -31.89 3.66 7.45
N LEU A 54 -31.13 3.70 6.34
CA LEU A 54 -29.81 3.06 6.26
C LEU A 54 -28.87 3.65 7.32
N VAL A 55 -28.28 2.75 8.11
CA VAL A 55 -27.27 3.05 9.11
C VAL A 55 -26.17 2.02 8.99
N VAL A 56 -24.95 2.47 8.73
CA VAL A 56 -23.75 1.67 8.94
C VAL A 56 -23.27 1.91 10.38
N LEU A 57 -23.15 0.84 11.15
CA LEU A 57 -22.65 0.89 12.52
C LEU A 57 -21.12 1.11 12.49
N GLY A 58 -20.59 1.78 13.52
CA GLY A 58 -19.20 2.24 13.52
C GLY A 58 -19.04 3.72 13.17
N ARG A 59 -19.94 4.62 13.58
CA ARG A 59 -19.78 6.08 13.38
C ARG A 59 -18.47 6.69 13.92
N ARG A 60 -17.71 5.98 14.76
CA ARG A 60 -16.35 6.38 15.17
C ARG A 60 -15.26 5.87 14.20
N GLU A 61 -15.58 4.85 13.42
CA GLU A 61 -14.72 4.13 12.47
C GLU A 61 -14.84 4.67 11.05
N ARG A 62 -15.83 5.55 10.76
CA ARG A 62 -15.97 6.34 9.52
C ARG A 62 -15.98 5.52 8.21
N HIS A 63 -16.51 4.30 8.22
CA HIS A 63 -16.88 3.63 6.97
C HIS A 63 -17.94 4.48 6.25
N GLU A 64 -17.75 4.72 4.95
CA GLU A 64 -18.69 5.51 4.16
C GLU A 64 -19.69 4.60 3.45
N ALA A 65 -20.96 5.01 3.43
CA ALA A 65 -22.03 4.30 2.74
C ALA A 65 -22.77 5.27 1.82
N LEU A 66 -22.69 5.03 0.53
CA LEU A 66 -23.27 5.91 -0.49
C LEU A 66 -24.41 5.16 -1.18
N THR A 67 -25.60 5.71 -1.10
CA THR A 67 -26.78 5.08 -1.70
C THR A 67 -26.82 5.30 -3.21
N SER A 68 -27.62 4.51 -3.93
CA SER A 68 -27.91 4.73 -5.35
C SER A 68 -28.47 6.11 -5.65
N SER A 69 -29.20 6.71 -4.70
CA SER A 69 -29.65 8.10 -4.77
C SER A 69 -28.48 9.09 -4.69
N ASP A 70 -27.55 8.89 -3.75
CA ASP A 70 -26.36 9.75 -3.59
C ASP A 70 -25.50 9.71 -4.86
N LEU A 71 -25.34 8.54 -5.47
CA LEU A 71 -24.48 8.33 -6.64
C LEU A 71 -25.17 8.50 -7.99
N SER A 72 -26.42 8.96 -8.01
CA SER A 72 -27.21 9.10 -9.24
C SER A 72 -27.29 7.80 -10.08
N GLN A 73 -27.29 6.65 -9.40
CA GLN A 73 -27.40 5.33 -10.02
C GLN A 73 -28.81 4.75 -9.97
N GLY A 74 -29.72 5.41 -9.25
CA GLY A 74 -31.09 4.95 -9.05
C GLY A 74 -31.77 5.75 -7.96
N ASP A 75 -32.72 5.10 -7.28
CA ASP A 75 -33.39 5.65 -6.11
C ASP A 75 -33.42 4.57 -5.04
N PHE A 76 -32.60 4.77 -4.01
CA PHE A 76 -32.41 3.85 -2.90
C PHE A 76 -33.74 3.44 -2.28
N ALA A 77 -34.68 4.37 -2.17
CA ALA A 77 -35.99 4.08 -1.61
C ALA A 77 -36.76 3.01 -2.37
N SER A 78 -36.39 2.73 -3.63
CA SER A 78 -37.03 1.77 -4.54
C SER A 78 -36.15 0.60 -4.95
N ASP A 79 -34.82 0.77 -4.99
CA ASP A 79 -33.87 -0.25 -5.43
C ASP A 79 -33.04 -0.87 -4.30
N GLY A 80 -32.94 -0.21 -3.14
CA GLY A 80 -32.21 -0.71 -1.98
C GLY A 80 -30.70 -0.84 -2.19
N ARG A 81 -30.14 -0.22 -3.24
CA ARG A 81 -28.74 -0.38 -3.61
C ARG A 81 -27.86 0.70 -2.98
N PHE A 82 -26.72 0.30 -2.43
CA PHE A 82 -25.72 1.21 -1.91
C PHE A 82 -24.31 0.64 -2.05
N TRP A 83 -23.29 1.45 -1.83
CA TRP A 83 -21.89 1.05 -1.84
C TRP A 83 -21.26 1.37 -0.50
N LEU A 84 -20.55 0.39 0.06
CA LEU A 84 -19.75 0.52 1.25
C LEU A 84 -18.30 0.79 0.84
N ALA A 85 -17.70 1.84 1.38
CA ALA A 85 -16.28 2.14 1.25
C ALA A 85 -15.59 1.98 2.61
N PRO A 86 -14.88 0.85 2.85
CA PRO A 86 -14.20 0.61 4.11
C PRO A 86 -13.15 1.68 4.41
N ASN A 87 -13.12 2.18 5.66
CA ASN A 87 -12.13 3.15 6.09
C ASN A 87 -10.83 2.46 6.54
N PRO A 88 -9.69 2.67 5.86
CA PRO A 88 -8.41 2.05 6.24
C PRO A 88 -7.94 2.40 7.65
N ASP A 89 -8.36 3.54 8.20
CA ASP A 89 -7.92 4.01 9.53
C ASP A 89 -8.84 3.56 10.69
N ALA A 90 -9.78 2.65 10.41
CA ALA A 90 -10.72 2.17 11.43
C ALA A 90 -9.97 1.40 12.53
N SER A 91 -10.16 1.81 13.78
CA SER A 91 -9.50 1.16 14.94
C SER A 91 -9.94 -0.29 15.21
N SER A 92 -10.99 -0.75 14.53
CA SER A 92 -11.55 -2.10 14.61
C SER A 92 -10.93 -3.06 13.59
N ASP A 93 -9.96 -2.60 12.80
CA ASP A 93 -9.28 -3.43 11.81
C ASP A 93 -8.71 -4.70 12.45
N ALA A 94 -9.09 -5.85 11.89
CA ALA A 94 -8.67 -7.15 12.34
C ALA A 94 -7.22 -7.48 11.95
N ASP A 95 -6.69 -6.84 10.91
CA ASP A 95 -5.32 -7.03 10.44
C ASP A 95 -4.67 -5.71 9.98
N PRO A 96 -4.32 -4.80 10.90
CA PRO A 96 -3.75 -3.50 10.56
C PRO A 96 -2.36 -3.57 9.91
N ALA A 97 -1.74 -4.75 9.81
CA ALA A 97 -0.49 -4.95 9.09
C ALA A 97 -0.71 -5.10 7.57
N THR A 98 -1.91 -5.50 7.17
CA THR A 98 -2.33 -5.59 5.77
C THR A 98 -2.96 -4.28 5.34
N ARG A 99 -2.79 -3.90 4.07
CA ARG A 99 -3.27 -2.61 3.57
C ARG A 99 -4.81 -2.54 3.58
N GLY A 100 -5.31 -1.43 4.13
CA GLY A 100 -6.74 -1.10 4.20
C GLY A 100 -7.46 -1.85 5.32
N TYR A 101 -8.75 -1.60 5.52
CA TYR A 101 -9.54 -2.28 6.54
C TYR A 101 -9.77 -3.76 6.24
N GLN A 102 -9.61 -4.63 7.24
CA GLN A 102 -10.12 -6.00 7.25
C GLN A 102 -11.06 -6.20 8.44
N GLY A 103 -12.14 -6.95 8.24
CA GLY A 103 -13.07 -7.27 9.32
C GLY A 103 -14.52 -7.26 8.88
N VAL A 104 -15.41 -7.07 9.85
CA VAL A 104 -16.86 -7.08 9.63
C VAL A 104 -17.41 -5.68 9.83
N VAL A 105 -18.04 -5.14 8.78
CA VAL A 105 -18.82 -3.90 8.88
C VAL A 105 -20.29 -4.27 8.97
N SER A 106 -20.91 -3.97 10.12
CA SER A 106 -22.34 -4.24 10.34
C SER A 106 -23.18 -2.99 10.07
N GLY A 107 -24.43 -3.20 9.67
CA GLY A 107 -25.40 -2.11 9.50
C GLY A 107 -26.84 -2.57 9.67
N SER A 108 -27.74 -1.62 9.54
CA SER A 108 -29.18 -1.85 9.57
C SER A 108 -29.90 -0.88 8.66
N LEU A 109 -31.06 -1.28 8.18
CA LEU A 109 -31.99 -0.45 7.44
C LEU A 109 -33.44 -0.90 7.69
N LYS A 110 -34.40 -0.30 6.99
CA LYS A 110 -35.75 -0.82 6.90
C LYS A 110 -36.08 -1.29 5.50
N ILE A 111 -36.70 -2.47 5.40
CA ILE A 111 -37.32 -3.00 4.18
C ILE A 111 -38.83 -3.06 4.42
N ASN A 112 -39.62 -2.32 3.65
CA ASN A 112 -41.07 -2.16 3.84
C ASN A 112 -41.44 -1.73 5.28
N GLY A 113 -40.59 -0.91 5.91
CA GLY A 113 -40.75 -0.45 7.28
C GLY A 113 -40.33 -1.44 8.37
N VAL A 114 -39.92 -2.66 8.01
CA VAL A 114 -39.40 -3.68 8.95
C VAL A 114 -37.90 -3.49 9.09
N ALA A 115 -37.39 -3.43 10.33
CA ALA A 115 -35.96 -3.32 10.59
C ALA A 115 -35.24 -4.61 10.17
N THR A 116 -34.14 -4.44 9.47
CA THR A 116 -33.32 -5.50 8.89
C THR A 116 -31.85 -5.18 9.12
N THR A 117 -31.04 -6.17 9.46
CA THR A 117 -29.59 -6.04 9.68
C THR A 117 -28.79 -6.67 8.56
N PHE A 118 -27.57 -6.19 8.35
CA PHE A 118 -26.62 -6.79 7.42
C PHE A 118 -25.19 -6.74 7.96
N GLU A 119 -24.34 -7.62 7.44
CA GLU A 119 -22.90 -7.62 7.66
C GLU A 119 -22.15 -7.67 6.33
N VAL A 120 -21.00 -7.00 6.27
CA VAL A 120 -20.07 -7.06 5.14
C VAL A 120 -18.72 -7.53 5.64
N ASN A 121 -18.30 -8.71 5.19
CA ASN A 121 -17.00 -9.30 5.44
C ASN A 121 -15.99 -8.71 4.46
N VAL A 122 -15.14 -7.81 4.95
CA VAL A 122 -14.13 -7.10 4.16
C VAL A 122 -12.83 -7.88 4.18
N ARG A 123 -12.37 -8.27 2.99
CA ARG A 123 -11.11 -8.99 2.75
C ARG A 123 -9.99 -8.05 2.28
N PRO A 124 -8.72 -8.45 2.47
CA PRO A 124 -7.59 -7.75 1.89
C PRO A 124 -7.69 -7.54 0.37
N GLY A 125 -6.96 -6.52 -0.09
CA GLY A 125 -6.72 -6.31 -1.51
C GLY A 125 -7.80 -5.47 -2.18
N SER A 126 -7.86 -5.59 -3.51
CA SER A 126 -8.75 -4.81 -4.35
C SER A 126 -9.01 -5.52 -5.67
N THR A 127 -10.14 -5.24 -6.33
CA THR A 127 -10.52 -5.87 -7.60
C THR A 127 -10.00 -5.08 -8.79
N GLY A 128 -9.32 -5.75 -9.71
CA GLY A 128 -8.65 -5.11 -10.85
C GLY A 128 -9.43 -5.16 -12.16
N ALA A 129 -10.45 -6.02 -12.28
CA ALA A 129 -11.32 -6.08 -13.45
C ALA A 129 -12.73 -6.59 -13.09
N GLY A 130 -13.75 -6.12 -13.81
CA GLY A 130 -15.14 -6.54 -13.58
C GLY A 130 -15.80 -5.80 -12.42
N ALA A 131 -16.76 -6.44 -11.75
CA ALA A 131 -17.46 -5.87 -10.60
C ALA A 131 -16.47 -5.57 -9.47
N GLY A 132 -16.55 -4.37 -8.87
CA GLY A 132 -15.60 -3.90 -7.86
C GLY A 132 -14.37 -3.15 -8.40
N SER A 133 -14.07 -3.27 -9.70
CA SER A 133 -13.00 -2.47 -10.32
C SER A 133 -13.39 -1.00 -10.51
N VAL A 134 -12.39 -0.13 -10.58
CA VAL A 134 -12.57 1.30 -10.78
C VAL A 134 -13.02 1.59 -12.22
N GLY A 135 -14.19 2.20 -12.36
CA GLY A 135 -14.70 2.73 -13.62
C GLY A 135 -14.07 4.07 -14.02
N GLN A 136 -14.28 4.46 -15.28
CA GLN A 136 -13.93 5.80 -15.74
C GLN A 136 -14.79 6.28 -16.91
N SER A 137 -15.03 7.58 -16.96
CA SER A 137 -15.63 8.30 -18.08
C SER A 137 -14.97 9.67 -18.32
N LEU A 138 -13.66 9.76 -18.03
CA LEU A 138 -12.85 10.99 -18.03
C LEU A 138 -13.19 11.92 -16.85
N GLU A 139 -13.34 11.36 -15.65
CA GLU A 139 -13.57 12.13 -14.43
C GLU A 139 -12.42 13.12 -14.20
N GLY A 140 -12.75 14.31 -13.69
CA GLY A 140 -11.79 15.35 -13.37
C GLY A 140 -12.45 16.60 -12.81
N LEU A 141 -11.64 17.48 -12.21
CA LEU A 141 -12.13 18.72 -11.61
C LEU A 141 -12.81 19.62 -12.65
N GLY A 142 -14.00 20.14 -12.31
CA GLY A 142 -14.80 21.01 -13.17
C GLY A 142 -15.42 20.32 -14.40
N ARG A 143 -15.42 18.98 -14.45
CA ARG A 143 -16.02 18.18 -15.52
C ARG A 143 -17.38 17.63 -15.10
N THR A 144 -18.13 17.10 -16.07
CA THR A 144 -19.30 16.26 -15.77
C THR A 144 -18.80 14.87 -15.43
N ASN A 145 -18.90 14.50 -14.16
CA ASN A 145 -18.38 13.25 -13.62
C ASN A 145 -19.51 12.25 -13.37
N ASN A 146 -19.21 10.95 -13.45
CA ASN A 146 -20.11 9.91 -12.97
C ASN A 146 -19.86 9.69 -11.47
N PRO A 147 -20.82 10.00 -10.57
CA PRO A 147 -20.57 9.95 -9.13
C PRO A 147 -20.15 8.58 -8.61
N LEU A 148 -20.66 7.48 -9.19
CA LEU A 148 -20.23 6.14 -8.82
C LEU A 148 -18.75 5.91 -9.17
N TYR A 149 -18.32 6.35 -10.35
CA TYR A 149 -16.92 6.21 -10.75
C TYR A 149 -16.02 7.05 -9.85
N VAL A 150 -16.44 8.27 -9.50
CA VAL A 150 -15.71 9.10 -8.55
C VAL A 150 -15.56 8.40 -7.20
N ALA A 151 -16.63 7.83 -6.64
CA ALA A 151 -16.56 7.13 -5.36
C ALA A 151 -15.63 5.90 -5.42
N GLN A 152 -15.65 5.14 -6.51
CA GLN A 152 -14.70 4.03 -6.73
C GLN A 152 -13.25 4.53 -6.80
N GLN A 153 -13.02 5.66 -7.49
CA GLN A 153 -11.69 6.27 -7.65
C GLN A 153 -11.16 6.80 -6.32
N GLN A 154 -11.99 7.53 -5.56
CA GLN A 154 -11.69 8.02 -4.22
C GLN A 154 -11.35 6.86 -3.28
N GLN A 155 -12.17 5.80 -3.26
CA GLN A 155 -11.90 4.64 -2.41
C GLN A 155 -10.58 3.96 -2.78
N ARG A 156 -10.27 3.84 -4.08
CA ARG A 156 -9.02 3.23 -4.53
C ARG A 156 -7.81 4.08 -4.17
N LEU A 157 -7.88 5.41 -4.34
CA LEU A 157 -6.83 6.34 -3.94
C LEU A 157 -6.59 6.29 -2.43
N ARG A 158 -7.67 6.32 -1.63
CA ARG A 158 -7.63 6.19 -0.17
C ARG A 158 -7.00 4.87 0.27
N TYR A 159 -7.40 3.75 -0.35
CA TYR A 159 -6.81 2.44 -0.10
C TYR A 159 -5.31 2.41 -0.40
N LEU A 160 -4.89 3.06 -1.48
CA LEU A 160 -3.49 3.18 -1.86
C LEU A 160 -2.72 4.21 -1.01
N GLY A 161 -3.35 4.91 -0.06
CA GLY A 161 -2.71 5.82 0.88
C GLY A 161 -2.56 7.26 0.39
N TYR A 162 -3.15 7.63 -0.74
CA TYR A 162 -3.10 9.01 -1.22
C TYR A 162 -4.05 9.89 -0.42
N VAL A 163 -3.60 11.11 -0.16
CA VAL A 163 -4.25 12.12 0.68
C VAL A 163 -4.36 13.45 -0.08
N GLU A 164 -5.16 14.36 0.46
CA GLU A 164 -5.29 15.75 -0.01
C GLU A 164 -4.01 16.55 0.27
N ASP A 165 -3.83 17.69 -0.39
CA ASP A 165 -2.75 18.64 -0.06
C ASP A 165 -2.89 19.08 1.41
N GLY A 166 -1.80 19.03 2.17
CA GLY A 166 -1.81 19.23 3.62
C GLY A 166 -2.15 17.98 4.46
N GLY A 167 -2.29 16.81 3.83
CA GLY A 167 -2.25 15.51 4.51
C GLY A 167 -3.60 15.01 5.05
N SER A 168 -4.71 15.62 4.66
CA SER A 168 -6.05 15.16 5.09
C SER A 168 -6.44 13.87 4.36
N ALA A 169 -7.05 12.93 5.10
CA ALA A 169 -7.57 11.71 4.52
C ALA A 169 -8.66 12.02 3.50
N LEU A 170 -8.56 11.38 2.32
CA LEU A 170 -9.49 11.58 1.22
C LEU A 170 -10.90 11.07 1.58
N GLY A 171 -11.91 11.93 1.39
CA GLY A 171 -13.32 11.54 1.51
C GLY A 171 -13.77 10.61 0.38
N VAL A 172 -14.77 9.76 0.65
CA VAL A 172 -15.45 8.97 -0.37
C VAL A 172 -16.92 9.37 -0.40
N ASP A 173 -17.26 10.26 -1.33
CA ASP A 173 -18.58 10.89 -1.42
C ASP A 173 -19.15 10.94 -2.85
N GLY A 174 -18.37 10.54 -3.86
CA GLY A 174 -18.77 10.59 -5.26
C GLY A 174 -18.72 12.00 -5.88
N VAL A 175 -18.15 12.98 -5.19
CA VAL A 175 -17.96 14.35 -5.69
C VAL A 175 -16.49 14.57 -6.02
N PHE A 176 -16.19 14.90 -7.27
CA PHE A 176 -14.81 15.16 -7.68
C PHE A 176 -14.45 16.61 -7.34
N ASP A 177 -13.93 16.82 -6.14
CA ASP A 177 -13.52 18.10 -5.57
C ASP A 177 -12.00 18.33 -5.67
N ASP A 178 -11.54 19.43 -5.07
CA ASP A 178 -10.12 19.80 -5.07
C ASP A 178 -9.26 18.73 -4.37
N GLY A 179 -9.72 18.18 -3.24
CA GLY A 179 -9.00 17.10 -2.54
C GLY A 179 -8.86 15.83 -3.37
N THR A 180 -9.90 15.47 -4.12
CA THR A 180 -9.86 14.35 -5.08
C THR A 180 -8.87 14.63 -6.23
N ASP A 181 -8.86 15.85 -6.78
CA ASP A 181 -7.90 16.26 -7.81
C ASP A 181 -6.45 16.24 -7.27
N GLU A 182 -6.24 16.72 -6.05
CA GLU A 182 -4.93 16.79 -5.42
C GLU A 182 -4.33 15.40 -5.20
N ALA A 183 -5.09 14.47 -4.60
CA ALA A 183 -4.67 13.09 -4.40
C ALA A 183 -4.41 12.38 -5.74
N LEU A 184 -5.29 12.61 -6.72
CA LEU A 184 -5.16 12.06 -8.06
C LEU A 184 -3.87 12.51 -8.74
N ARG A 185 -3.54 13.80 -8.66
CA ARG A 185 -2.35 14.34 -9.34
C ARG A 185 -1.07 13.76 -8.76
N THR A 186 -1.00 13.53 -7.45
CA THR A 186 0.14 12.82 -6.84
C THR A 186 0.25 11.39 -7.38
N PHE A 187 -0.86 10.66 -7.44
CA PHE A 187 -0.90 9.31 -8.05
C PHE A 187 -0.49 9.30 -9.52
N GLN A 188 -1.02 10.23 -10.33
CA GLN A 188 -0.71 10.33 -11.75
C GLN A 188 0.75 10.68 -12.01
N ALA A 189 1.29 11.61 -11.23
CA ALA A 189 2.66 12.05 -11.39
C ALA A 189 3.64 10.90 -11.11
N ALA A 190 3.31 10.03 -10.14
CA ALA A 190 4.14 8.87 -9.77
C ALA A 190 4.34 7.92 -10.94
N PHE A 191 3.29 7.57 -11.68
CA PHE A 191 3.42 6.75 -12.88
C PHE A 191 3.66 7.55 -14.15
N THR A 192 3.62 8.87 -14.16
CA THR A 192 4.09 9.64 -15.33
C THR A 192 5.61 9.57 -15.41
N ALA A 193 6.26 9.57 -14.23
CA ALA A 193 7.67 9.24 -13.97
C ALA A 193 8.66 9.81 -14.99
N GLY A 194 9.31 10.89 -14.60
CA GLY A 194 10.41 11.52 -15.31
C GLY A 194 11.15 12.47 -14.38
N VAL A 195 12.30 12.95 -14.84
CA VAL A 195 13.13 13.93 -14.14
C VAL A 195 12.29 15.13 -13.66
N ASN A 196 12.32 15.39 -12.35
CA ASN A 196 11.65 16.53 -11.69
C ASN A 196 10.13 16.59 -11.94
N THR A 197 9.46 15.43 -12.05
CA THR A 197 8.01 15.38 -12.27
C THR A 197 7.26 15.80 -11.02
N THR A 198 6.25 16.65 -11.19
CA THR A 198 5.37 17.14 -10.12
C THR A 198 3.90 16.99 -10.55
N GLN A 199 2.98 17.27 -9.63
CA GLN A 199 1.53 17.32 -9.86
C GLN A 199 1.12 18.31 -10.96
N ALA A 200 1.95 19.32 -11.25
CA ALA A 200 1.72 20.27 -12.33
C ALA A 200 1.98 19.69 -13.73
N ASN A 201 2.63 18.53 -13.83
CA ASN A 201 2.98 17.88 -15.09
C ASN A 201 1.91 16.90 -15.59
N VAL A 202 0.83 16.71 -14.82
CA VAL A 202 -0.27 15.79 -15.14
C VAL A 202 -1.58 16.54 -15.32
N ASP A 203 -2.56 15.89 -15.94
CA ASP A 203 -3.81 16.54 -16.34
C ASP A 203 -4.89 16.56 -15.25
N GLY A 204 -4.82 15.68 -14.25
CA GLY A 204 -5.89 15.49 -13.25
C GLY A 204 -7.13 14.80 -13.85
N ILE A 205 -6.98 14.07 -14.96
CA ILE A 205 -8.09 13.39 -15.63
C ILE A 205 -7.93 11.87 -15.51
N ILE A 206 -8.99 11.22 -15.03
CA ILE A 206 -9.06 9.76 -14.95
C ILE A 206 -9.53 9.21 -16.30
N GLY A 207 -8.57 9.09 -17.21
CA GLY A 207 -8.75 8.35 -18.47
C GLY A 207 -8.38 6.87 -18.35
N PRO A 208 -8.42 6.11 -19.47
CA PRO A 208 -8.15 4.68 -19.47
C PRO A 208 -6.77 4.29 -18.91
N ASN A 209 -5.76 5.15 -19.08
CA ASN A 209 -4.43 4.88 -18.52
C ASN A 209 -4.40 5.02 -17.00
N THR A 210 -5.00 6.08 -16.47
CA THR A 210 -5.10 6.34 -15.02
C THR A 210 -5.95 5.27 -14.34
N ALA A 211 -7.13 4.96 -14.87
CA ALA A 211 -7.97 3.88 -14.36
C ALA A 211 -7.27 2.51 -14.47
N GLY A 212 -6.50 2.29 -15.54
CA GLY A 212 -5.68 1.09 -15.69
C GLY A 212 -4.63 0.94 -14.58
N TRP A 213 -4.04 2.05 -14.12
CA TRP A 213 -3.13 2.05 -12.96
C TRP A 213 -3.88 1.91 -11.64
N LEU A 214 -5.02 2.58 -11.44
CA LEU A 214 -5.84 2.41 -10.22
C LEU A 214 -6.25 0.95 -10.02
N ASN A 215 -6.50 0.24 -11.12
CA ASN A 215 -6.84 -1.17 -11.15
C ASN A 215 -5.64 -2.12 -11.21
N ALA A 216 -4.40 -1.63 -11.30
CA ALA A 216 -3.22 -2.48 -11.43
C ALA A 216 -2.90 -3.21 -10.11
N VAL A 217 -2.39 -4.43 -10.20
CA VAL A 217 -1.94 -5.19 -9.00
C VAL A 217 -0.75 -4.51 -8.34
N ASN A 218 0.10 -3.87 -9.13
CA ASN A 218 1.26 -3.10 -8.69
C ASN A 218 1.01 -1.60 -8.76
N ALA A 219 -0.23 -1.12 -8.58
CA ALA A 219 -0.51 0.31 -8.47
C ALA A 219 0.38 0.93 -7.38
N PRO A 220 1.00 2.09 -7.63
CA PRO A 220 1.91 2.69 -6.65
C PRO A 220 1.11 3.06 -5.41
N ALA A 221 1.46 2.48 -4.26
CA ALA A 221 0.89 2.91 -3.00
C ALA A 221 1.74 4.01 -2.38
N TRP A 222 1.12 4.99 -1.74
CA TRP A 222 1.79 6.00 -0.95
C TRP A 222 2.03 5.47 0.46
N VAL A 223 3.29 5.40 0.89
CA VAL A 223 3.68 4.80 2.16
C VAL A 223 4.80 5.57 2.85
N GLU A 224 4.91 5.37 4.16
CA GLU A 224 6.00 5.86 4.99
C GLU A 224 7.19 4.89 4.92
N LEU A 225 8.40 5.40 4.74
CA LEU A 225 9.61 4.64 4.99
C LEU A 225 9.79 4.49 6.51
N VAL A 226 9.72 3.25 6.99
CA VAL A 226 9.94 2.92 8.40
C VAL A 226 11.30 2.25 8.55
N ASP A 227 12.13 2.87 9.38
CA ASP A 227 13.37 2.26 9.87
C ASP A 227 13.04 1.07 10.78
N PRO A 228 13.46 -0.16 10.45
CA PRO A 228 13.13 -1.35 11.23
C PRO A 228 13.90 -1.43 12.55
N ASP A 229 15.03 -0.73 12.69
CA ASP A 229 15.89 -0.75 13.87
C ASP A 229 16.43 0.64 14.22
N PRO A 230 15.53 1.63 14.48
CA PRO A 230 15.94 3.02 14.62
C PRO A 230 16.83 3.23 15.85
N GLN A 231 17.81 4.11 15.70
CA GLN A 231 18.63 4.56 16.84
C GLN A 231 17.76 5.11 17.99
N THR A 232 18.20 4.89 19.23
CA THR A 232 17.47 5.37 20.41
C THR A 232 17.21 6.88 20.32
N PRO A 233 15.95 7.35 20.45
CA PRO A 233 15.63 8.77 20.40
C PRO A 233 16.45 9.59 21.39
N GLY A 234 16.99 10.72 20.94
CA GLY A 234 17.90 11.58 21.70
C GLY A 234 19.39 11.23 21.56
N SER A 235 19.74 10.15 20.86
CA SER A 235 21.11 9.68 20.69
C SER A 235 21.60 9.56 19.24
N PHE A 236 20.80 10.03 18.28
CA PHE A 236 21.10 9.88 16.86
C PHE A 236 22.51 10.37 16.50
N SER A 237 23.24 9.57 15.73
CA SER A 237 24.54 9.94 15.19
C SER A 237 24.78 9.28 13.84
N VAL A 238 25.14 10.10 12.85
CA VAL A 238 25.61 9.63 11.53
C VAL A 238 26.89 8.79 11.61
N ALA A 239 27.65 8.90 12.72
CA ALA A 239 28.86 8.11 12.94
C ALA A 239 28.59 6.72 13.56
N ARG A 240 27.34 6.44 13.97
CA ARG A 240 26.95 5.21 14.67
C ARG A 240 25.69 4.59 14.06
N MET A 241 25.60 4.66 12.75
CA MET A 241 24.46 4.09 12.03
C MET A 241 24.42 2.57 12.16
N ILE A 242 23.22 2.01 12.19
CA ILE A 242 22.95 0.59 12.45
C ILE A 242 22.04 -0.02 11.37
N GLY A 243 21.90 -1.33 11.37
CA GLY A 243 21.07 -2.00 10.37
C GLY A 243 21.54 -1.81 8.92
N ASP A 244 20.58 -1.97 8.02
CA ASP A 244 20.76 -1.78 6.58
C ASP A 244 20.69 -0.29 6.22
N PHE A 245 19.79 0.45 6.86
CA PHE A 245 19.69 1.90 6.74
C PHE A 245 19.22 2.57 8.03
N ASP A 246 19.50 3.86 8.16
CA ASP A 246 18.87 4.78 9.11
C ASP A 246 18.16 5.91 8.33
N ILE A 247 17.25 6.63 9.01
CA ILE A 247 16.61 7.85 8.50
C ILE A 247 17.19 9.09 9.19
N LEU A 248 17.60 10.10 8.43
CA LEU A 248 18.13 11.35 8.98
C LEU A 248 17.02 12.16 9.69
N PRO A 249 16.96 12.23 11.03
CA PRO A 249 15.87 12.89 11.73
C PRO A 249 15.93 14.39 11.48
N ALA A 250 14.77 15.06 11.47
CA ALA A 250 14.70 16.51 11.35
C ALA A 250 15.47 17.21 12.49
N ARG A 251 15.74 18.51 12.29
CA ARG A 251 16.36 19.32 13.34
C ARG A 251 15.36 19.59 14.45
N ASP A 252 15.78 19.36 15.68
CA ASP A 252 14.94 19.58 16.86
C ASP A 252 14.57 21.07 17.01
N PRO A 253 13.28 21.38 17.21
CA PRO A 253 12.84 22.74 17.46
C PRO A 253 13.62 23.40 18.62
N GLY A 254 14.16 24.59 18.37
CA GLY A 254 14.87 25.40 19.37
C GLY A 254 16.36 25.08 19.56
N THR A 255 16.81 23.84 19.31
CA THR A 255 18.25 23.49 19.41
C THR A 255 18.93 23.40 18.05
N GLY A 256 18.19 23.02 17.00
CA GLY A 256 18.73 22.77 15.66
C GLY A 256 19.57 21.49 15.54
N VAL A 257 19.70 20.72 16.63
CA VAL A 257 20.42 19.44 16.69
C VAL A 257 19.56 18.35 16.08
N ARG A 258 20.19 17.36 15.44
CA ARG A 258 19.51 16.15 14.96
C ARG A 258 19.67 15.05 16.01
N SER A 259 18.82 15.03 17.04
CA SER A 259 18.94 14.06 18.13
C SER A 259 18.17 12.76 17.90
N GLY A 260 17.29 12.73 16.89
CA GLY A 260 16.34 11.63 16.69
C GLY A 260 15.02 11.79 17.44
N LEU A 261 14.80 12.92 18.14
CA LEU A 261 13.52 13.22 18.77
C LEU A 261 12.48 13.79 17.79
N THR A 262 12.95 14.42 16.71
CA THR A 262 12.07 15.01 15.68
C THR A 262 12.13 14.16 14.42
N PRO A 263 11.02 13.50 14.02
CA PRO A 263 10.99 12.69 12.81
C PRO A 263 11.28 13.49 11.54
N GLN A 264 11.85 12.84 10.53
CA GLN A 264 12.07 13.44 9.21
C GLN A 264 10.75 13.57 8.46
N SER A 265 10.26 14.78 8.15
CA SER A 265 8.99 14.94 7.43
C SER A 265 9.04 14.37 6.01
N GLU A 266 10.19 14.46 5.35
CA GLU A 266 10.40 13.98 3.98
C GLU A 266 10.81 12.49 3.99
N ARG A 267 9.91 11.60 4.44
CA ARG A 267 10.16 10.15 4.53
C ARG A 267 9.06 9.29 3.91
N PHE A 268 8.22 9.90 3.08
CA PHE A 268 7.13 9.24 2.39
C PHE A 268 7.44 9.13 0.91
N GLY A 269 6.81 8.18 0.23
CA GLY A 269 6.85 8.10 -1.22
C GLY A 269 6.06 6.92 -1.73
N THR A 270 6.27 6.60 -3.00
CA THR A 270 5.68 5.37 -3.54
C THR A 270 6.34 4.15 -2.90
N ASP A 271 5.58 3.08 -2.72
CA ASP A 271 6.10 1.75 -2.36
C ASP A 271 7.17 1.28 -3.35
N TRP A 272 7.08 1.65 -4.62
CA TRP A 272 8.14 1.41 -5.61
C TRP A 272 9.49 2.04 -5.24
N ALA A 273 9.46 3.28 -4.75
CA ALA A 273 10.64 4.02 -4.33
C ALA A 273 11.20 3.46 -3.02
N ILE A 274 10.32 3.16 -2.08
CA ILE A 274 10.67 2.61 -0.77
C ILE A 274 11.26 1.21 -0.92
N ASP A 275 10.68 0.35 -1.75
CA ASP A 275 11.22 -0.97 -2.06
C ASP A 275 12.60 -0.90 -2.75
N LEU A 276 12.82 0.09 -3.61
CA LEU A 276 14.12 0.33 -4.21
C LEU A 276 15.13 0.76 -3.15
N PHE A 277 14.74 1.68 -2.25
CA PHE A 277 15.60 2.15 -1.18
C PHE A 277 16.00 1.04 -0.23
N THR A 278 15.04 0.28 0.28
CA THR A 278 15.29 -0.82 1.22
C THR A 278 16.17 -1.89 0.60
N ALA A 279 15.88 -2.31 -0.64
CA ALA A 279 16.69 -3.33 -1.31
C ALA A 279 18.10 -2.83 -1.67
N GLY A 280 18.20 -1.59 -2.13
CA GLY A 280 19.48 -0.95 -2.43
C GLY A 280 20.35 -0.79 -1.18
N ALA A 281 19.76 -0.42 -0.04
CA ALA A 281 20.46 -0.28 1.23
C ALA A 281 21.00 -1.62 1.75
N VAL A 282 20.20 -2.70 1.68
CA VAL A 282 20.63 -4.06 2.03
C VAL A 282 21.84 -4.49 1.17
N ALA A 283 21.74 -4.31 -0.15
CA ALA A 283 22.81 -4.67 -1.08
C ALA A 283 24.08 -3.84 -0.83
N ALA A 284 23.94 -2.53 -0.70
CA ALA A 284 25.05 -1.62 -0.42
C ALA A 284 25.76 -1.99 0.89
N LYS A 285 24.99 -2.27 1.95
CA LYS A 285 25.52 -2.71 3.24
C LYS A 285 26.29 -4.01 3.13
N ALA A 286 25.78 -4.98 2.37
CA ALA A 286 26.44 -6.25 2.14
C ALA A 286 27.79 -6.08 1.41
N ASP A 287 27.85 -5.16 0.44
CA ASP A 287 29.03 -4.94 -0.40
C ASP A 287 30.11 -4.11 0.30
N THR A 288 29.73 -3.08 1.05
CA THR A 288 30.68 -2.10 1.60
C THR A 288 30.85 -2.17 3.12
N GLY A 289 29.93 -2.85 3.82
CA GLY A 289 29.83 -2.83 5.28
C GLY A 289 29.29 -1.51 5.85
N ARG A 290 28.95 -0.52 5.02
CA ARG A 290 28.42 0.79 5.44
C ARG A 290 26.90 0.80 5.38
N THR A 291 26.29 1.26 6.47
CA THR A 291 24.83 1.50 6.53
C THR A 291 24.49 2.73 5.70
N GLN A 292 23.41 2.68 4.92
CA GLN A 292 22.93 3.83 4.17
C GLN A 292 22.12 4.77 5.06
N LEU A 293 22.20 6.08 4.81
CA LEU A 293 21.33 7.06 5.46
C LEU A 293 20.42 7.70 4.41
N MET A 294 19.12 7.70 4.68
CA MET A 294 18.14 8.45 3.89
C MET A 294 18.10 9.89 4.37
N ASN A 295 18.40 10.83 3.47
CA ASN A 295 18.32 12.26 3.77
C ASN A 295 16.90 12.80 3.60
N ALA A 296 16.29 12.54 2.44
CA ALA A 296 14.94 12.97 2.10
C ALA A 296 14.30 12.08 1.01
N MET A 297 12.97 11.95 1.09
CA MET A 297 12.06 11.51 0.03
C MET A 297 10.97 12.58 -0.10
N SER A 298 9.68 12.26 -0.07
CA SER A 298 8.57 13.22 -0.10
C SER A 298 7.96 13.43 1.29
N THR A 299 7.22 14.53 1.48
CA THR A 299 6.28 14.70 2.61
C THR A 299 5.09 13.76 2.50
N ASP A 300 4.33 13.62 3.60
CA ASP A 300 3.14 12.79 3.73
C ASP A 300 2.05 13.07 2.69
N ASP A 301 1.93 14.32 2.22
CA ASP A 301 0.96 14.72 1.18
C ASP A 301 1.47 14.64 -0.28
N GLY A 302 2.77 14.47 -0.48
CA GLY A 302 3.37 14.51 -1.82
C GLY A 302 3.64 15.91 -2.38
N TYR A 303 3.20 16.99 -1.71
CA TYR A 303 3.28 18.38 -2.18
C TYR A 303 4.37 19.18 -1.48
N GLY A 304 4.58 18.91 -0.20
CA GLY A 304 5.63 19.50 0.62
C GLY A 304 7.04 19.08 0.16
N SER A 305 7.94 20.05 0.13
CA SER A 305 9.34 19.83 -0.24
C SER A 305 10.27 20.91 0.33
N ALA A 306 9.83 21.58 1.40
CA ALA A 306 10.44 22.83 1.86
C ALA A 306 11.74 22.62 2.66
N GLY A 307 12.07 21.37 3.01
CA GLY A 307 13.25 21.00 3.79
C GLY A 307 14.47 20.61 2.94
N ALA A 308 14.23 19.94 1.81
CA ALA A 308 15.24 19.54 0.83
C ALA A 308 15.13 20.38 -0.46
N HIS A 309 14.58 19.84 -1.56
CA HIS A 309 14.42 20.53 -2.85
C HIS A 309 13.04 20.29 -3.50
N SER A 310 12.63 21.18 -4.40
CA SER A 310 11.28 21.15 -5.03
C SER A 310 10.98 19.93 -5.90
N THR A 311 11.98 19.08 -6.16
CA THR A 311 11.89 17.85 -6.95
C THR A 311 11.31 16.68 -6.15
N HIS A 312 11.47 16.67 -4.82
CA HIS A 312 11.02 15.61 -3.90
C HIS A 312 9.50 15.39 -3.80
N ARG A 313 8.74 16.08 -4.63
CA ARG A 313 7.30 15.87 -4.73
C ARG A 313 7.05 14.49 -5.33
N VAL A 314 5.88 13.92 -5.09
CA VAL A 314 5.42 12.71 -5.81
C VAL A 314 6.21 11.43 -5.45
N GLY A 315 7.19 11.47 -4.54
CA GLY A 315 7.74 10.27 -3.92
C GLY A 315 8.43 9.31 -4.89
N MET A 316 9.02 9.86 -5.97
CA MET A 316 9.79 9.15 -6.99
C MET A 316 11.25 9.59 -7.01
N ASP A 317 11.71 10.22 -5.94
CA ASP A 317 13.07 10.74 -5.76
C ASP A 317 13.57 10.43 -4.34
N ILE A 318 14.85 10.10 -4.22
CA ILE A 318 15.49 9.78 -2.95
C ILE A 318 16.84 10.48 -2.85
N ASP A 319 17.11 11.11 -1.71
CA ASP A 319 18.44 11.59 -1.37
C ASP A 319 19.20 10.55 -0.52
N LEU A 320 20.26 10.00 -1.09
CA LEU A 320 21.17 9.09 -0.41
C LEU A 320 22.33 9.88 0.19
N HIS A 321 22.50 9.85 1.51
CA HIS A 321 23.59 10.54 2.17
C HIS A 321 24.97 10.13 1.62
N VAL A 322 25.88 11.11 1.52
CA VAL A 322 27.31 10.87 1.31
C VAL A 322 28.13 11.53 2.41
N ASP A 323 29.21 10.87 2.82
CA ASP A 323 30.07 11.33 3.92
C ASP A 323 30.81 12.62 3.55
N SER A 324 31.08 13.48 4.54
CA SER A 324 31.71 14.80 4.33
C SER A 324 33.08 14.77 3.66
N SER A 325 33.78 13.63 3.73
CA SER A 325 35.05 13.43 3.03
C SER A 325 34.91 13.45 1.51
N THR A 326 33.69 13.29 0.99
CA THR A 326 33.38 13.25 -0.46
C THR A 326 32.73 14.55 -0.96
N TRP A 327 32.60 15.58 -0.11
CA TRP A 327 31.92 16.85 -0.44
C TRP A 327 32.82 17.83 -1.20
N ASP A 328 33.55 17.33 -2.19
CA ASP A 328 34.31 18.14 -3.13
C ASP A 328 33.80 17.92 -4.57
N TYR A 329 34.43 18.60 -5.53
CA TYR A 329 34.05 18.47 -6.94
C TYR A 329 34.76 17.30 -7.63
N GLY A 330 35.50 16.47 -6.89
CA GLY A 330 36.46 15.53 -7.47
C GLY A 330 37.80 16.18 -7.80
N ASN A 331 38.82 15.35 -7.89
CA ASN A 331 40.20 15.71 -8.22
C ASN A 331 40.78 14.87 -9.37
N GLY A 332 39.99 13.96 -9.96
CA GLY A 332 40.39 13.06 -11.04
C GLY A 332 40.96 11.73 -10.55
N VAL A 333 40.87 11.45 -9.25
CA VAL A 333 41.35 10.21 -8.62
C VAL A 333 40.34 9.76 -7.57
N VAL A 334 39.66 8.65 -7.87
CA VAL A 334 38.75 7.98 -6.93
C VAL A 334 39.51 7.48 -5.70
N ASP A 335 39.17 8.03 -4.54
CA ASP A 335 39.65 7.56 -3.25
C ASP A 335 38.77 6.44 -2.64
N ALA A 336 39.13 5.95 -1.46
CA ALA A 336 38.43 4.85 -0.82
C ALA A 336 37.01 5.21 -0.34
N GLU A 337 36.73 6.48 -0.07
CA GLU A 337 35.43 6.96 0.38
C GLU A 337 34.51 7.26 -0.80
N GLU A 338 35.04 7.85 -1.87
CA GLU A 338 34.35 8.00 -3.15
C GLU A 338 33.98 6.63 -3.73
N GLN A 339 34.90 5.64 -3.66
CA GLN A 339 34.60 4.29 -4.12
C GLN A 339 33.41 3.66 -3.38
N LYS A 340 33.28 3.86 -2.06
CA LYS A 340 32.11 3.36 -1.32
C LYS A 340 30.82 4.03 -1.76
N VAL A 341 30.84 5.33 -2.06
CA VAL A 341 29.66 6.03 -2.59
C VAL A 341 29.28 5.49 -3.97
N ILE A 342 30.28 5.25 -4.83
CA ILE A 342 30.08 4.60 -6.14
C ILE A 342 29.46 3.22 -5.95
N ASP A 343 29.98 2.40 -5.03
CA ASP A 343 29.49 1.04 -4.77
C ASP A 343 28.04 1.06 -4.24
N HIS A 344 27.69 2.00 -3.36
CA HIS A 344 26.31 2.21 -2.93
C HIS A 344 25.39 2.56 -4.10
N ALA A 345 25.78 3.51 -4.95
CA ALA A 345 24.99 3.87 -6.13
C ALA A 345 24.80 2.68 -7.08
N ILE A 346 25.85 1.87 -7.28
CA ILE A 346 25.79 0.65 -8.09
C ILE A 346 24.83 -0.38 -7.48
N ALA A 347 24.86 -0.58 -6.16
CA ALA A 347 23.95 -1.49 -5.47
C ALA A 347 22.47 -1.10 -5.68
N PHE A 348 22.15 0.19 -5.60
CA PHE A 348 20.80 0.70 -5.92
C PHE A 348 20.42 0.48 -7.39
N ILE A 349 21.34 0.76 -8.32
CA ILE A 349 21.11 0.50 -9.75
C ILE A 349 20.84 -0.97 -10.01
N GLN A 350 21.58 -1.88 -9.35
CA GLN A 350 21.39 -3.31 -9.49
C GLN A 350 20.08 -3.78 -8.87
N ALA A 351 19.74 -3.31 -7.66
CA ALA A 351 18.48 -3.62 -7.00
C ALA A 351 17.25 -3.22 -7.85
N GLY A 352 17.34 -2.12 -8.59
CA GLY A 352 16.30 -1.71 -9.55
C GLY A 352 16.29 -2.47 -10.88
N ARG A 353 17.37 -3.19 -11.23
CA ARG A 353 17.46 -4.03 -12.45
C ARG A 353 17.00 -5.47 -12.23
N GLU A 354 16.94 -5.91 -10.98
CA GLU A 354 16.34 -7.21 -10.63
C GLU A 354 14.90 -7.24 -11.12
N ARG A 355 14.49 -8.35 -11.76
CA ARG A 355 13.12 -8.48 -12.26
C ARG A 355 12.14 -8.49 -11.10
N ASN A 356 11.55 -7.35 -10.84
CA ASN A 356 10.48 -7.17 -9.88
C ASN A 356 9.48 -6.18 -10.46
N ASP A 357 8.26 -6.64 -10.72
CA ASP A 357 7.20 -5.78 -11.24
C ASP A 357 6.65 -4.82 -10.16
N TYR A 358 7.09 -4.91 -8.91
CA TYR A 358 6.63 -4.09 -7.79
C TYR A 358 7.68 -3.05 -7.32
N ARG A 359 8.88 -3.03 -7.91
CA ARG A 359 9.96 -2.12 -7.50
C ARG A 359 10.26 -1.11 -8.59
N GLY A 360 10.53 0.14 -8.19
CA GLY A 360 11.07 1.15 -9.08
C GLY A 360 12.49 0.84 -9.54
N SER A 361 12.98 1.55 -10.55
CA SER A 361 14.37 1.42 -11.02
C SER A 361 15.07 2.77 -11.06
N VAL A 362 16.38 2.80 -10.83
CA VAL A 362 17.15 4.04 -10.93
C VAL A 362 17.11 4.56 -12.38
N SER A 363 16.61 5.78 -12.56
CA SER A 363 16.56 6.44 -13.86
C SER A 363 17.71 7.44 -14.05
N ARG A 364 18.06 8.17 -12.99
CA ARG A 364 19.12 9.16 -12.97
C ARG A 364 19.69 9.29 -11.55
N ILE A 365 20.98 9.60 -11.46
CA ILE A 365 21.63 10.01 -10.22
C ILE A 365 22.28 11.37 -10.45
N LEU A 366 22.00 12.36 -9.60
CA LEU A 366 22.73 13.63 -9.57
C LEU A 366 23.83 13.57 -8.51
N THR A 367 25.00 14.07 -8.87
CA THR A 367 26.14 14.22 -7.95
C THR A 367 26.91 15.49 -8.28
N SER A 368 27.50 16.12 -7.28
CA SER A 368 28.41 17.27 -7.46
C SER A 368 29.89 16.88 -7.51
N ASN A 369 30.24 15.59 -7.47
CA ASN A 369 31.63 15.11 -7.51
C ASN A 369 31.91 14.37 -8.84
N ASP A 370 32.91 14.81 -9.60
CA ASP A 370 33.27 14.26 -10.92
C ASP A 370 33.83 12.82 -10.83
N ASP A 371 34.55 12.48 -9.77
CA ASP A 371 35.12 11.14 -9.57
C ASP A 371 34.01 10.10 -9.31
N ILE A 372 33.01 10.46 -8.51
CA ILE A 372 31.81 9.64 -8.25
C ILE A 372 30.96 9.52 -9.52
N LEU A 373 30.76 10.63 -10.24
CA LEU A 373 30.08 10.65 -11.54
C LEU A 373 30.69 9.63 -12.50
N ASP A 374 32.01 9.71 -12.70
CA ASP A 374 32.75 8.85 -13.63
C ASP A 374 32.71 7.39 -13.19
N GLY A 375 32.85 7.12 -11.89
CA GLY A 375 32.75 5.78 -11.33
C GLY A 375 31.38 5.13 -11.57
N ILE A 376 30.28 5.86 -11.34
CA ILE A 376 28.93 5.35 -11.60
C ILE A 376 28.72 5.13 -13.10
N ASN A 377 29.13 6.08 -13.94
CA ASN A 377 28.96 5.99 -15.39
C ASN A 377 29.84 4.92 -16.05
N ALA A 378 30.96 4.54 -15.43
CA ALA A 378 31.76 3.40 -15.88
C ALA A 378 30.98 2.08 -15.75
N PHE A 379 30.10 1.94 -14.74
CA PHE A 379 29.23 0.79 -14.56
C PHE A 379 27.90 0.90 -15.33
N ALA A 380 27.26 2.06 -15.27
CA ALA A 380 25.95 2.34 -15.87
C ALA A 380 26.02 3.64 -16.70
N PRO A 381 26.48 3.55 -17.96
CA PRO A 381 26.70 4.73 -18.79
C PRO A 381 25.44 5.60 -18.95
N GLY A 382 25.57 6.89 -18.61
CA GLY A 382 24.51 7.89 -18.75
C GLY A 382 23.50 7.93 -17.60
N THR A 383 23.69 7.11 -16.56
CA THR A 383 22.84 7.13 -15.36
C THR A 383 23.20 8.30 -14.44
N ALA A 384 24.49 8.58 -14.24
CA ALA A 384 24.91 9.70 -13.39
C ALA A 384 25.07 10.98 -14.21
N VAL A 385 24.60 12.10 -13.66
CA VAL A 385 24.65 13.43 -14.27
C VAL A 385 25.27 14.39 -13.26
N PHE A 386 26.24 15.17 -13.73
CA PHE A 386 26.92 16.15 -12.89
C PHE A 386 26.01 17.33 -12.59
N ASP A 387 25.97 17.74 -11.33
CA ASP A 387 25.33 18.96 -10.89
C ASP A 387 26.36 19.98 -10.37
N SER A 388 26.50 21.08 -11.12
CA SER A 388 27.38 22.20 -10.78
C SER A 388 26.79 23.17 -9.75
N SER A 389 25.55 22.97 -9.29
CA SER A 389 24.91 23.91 -8.35
C SER A 389 25.50 23.86 -6.94
N GLY A 390 26.24 22.79 -6.60
CA GLY A 390 26.81 22.55 -5.27
C GLY A 390 25.78 22.14 -4.22
N VAL A 391 24.55 21.89 -4.63
CA VAL A 391 23.45 21.46 -3.76
C VAL A 391 23.57 19.98 -3.39
N HIS A 392 24.08 19.15 -4.30
CA HIS A 392 24.25 17.70 -4.11
C HIS A 392 25.65 17.34 -3.59
N LEU A 393 26.20 18.16 -2.69
CA LEU A 393 27.50 17.87 -2.06
C LEU A 393 27.38 16.80 -0.98
N ASN A 394 26.25 16.77 -0.26
CA ASN A 394 26.04 15.89 0.90
C ASN A 394 25.08 14.73 0.64
N HIS A 395 24.68 14.53 -0.61
CA HIS A 395 23.89 13.38 -1.03
C HIS A 395 24.04 13.12 -2.54
N LEU A 396 23.66 11.91 -2.93
CA LEU A 396 23.24 11.62 -4.30
C LEU A 396 21.72 11.80 -4.37
N HIS A 397 21.23 12.60 -5.33
CA HIS A 397 19.79 12.64 -5.64
C HIS A 397 19.50 11.56 -6.68
N VAL A 398 18.55 10.68 -6.38
CA VAL A 398 18.21 9.52 -7.22
C VAL A 398 16.78 9.65 -7.72
N ASP A 399 16.61 9.84 -9.03
CA ASP A 399 15.30 9.81 -9.68
C ASP A 399 14.92 8.38 -10.05
N ILE A 400 13.66 8.02 -9.85
CA ILE A 400 13.16 6.65 -10.00
C ILE A 400 12.22 6.54 -11.21
N TYR A 401 12.39 5.48 -11.99
CA TYR A 401 11.46 5.07 -13.03
C TYR A 401 10.44 4.08 -12.47
N ARG A 402 9.18 4.22 -12.88
CA ARG A 402 8.11 3.28 -12.55
C ARG A 402 8.39 1.86 -13.10
N PRO A 403 7.88 0.80 -12.45
CA PRO A 403 7.87 -0.53 -13.02
C PRO A 403 6.91 -0.64 -14.22
N THR A 404 6.95 -1.79 -14.90
CA THR A 404 5.95 -2.12 -15.91
C THR A 404 4.61 -2.38 -15.23
N ARG A 405 3.51 -1.79 -15.75
CA ARG A 405 2.17 -2.02 -15.19
C ARG A 405 1.77 -3.49 -15.31
N VAL A 406 1.37 -4.09 -14.20
CA VAL A 406 0.76 -5.42 -14.13
C VAL A 406 -0.76 -5.24 -14.08
N ALA A 407 -1.45 -5.78 -15.07
CA ALA A 407 -2.90 -5.65 -15.17
C ALA A 407 -3.59 -6.24 -13.93
N GLY A 408 -4.63 -5.54 -13.48
CA GLY A 408 -5.56 -6.03 -12.46
C GLY A 408 -6.20 -7.35 -12.83
N LEU A 409 -6.45 -8.19 -11.82
CA LEU A 409 -7.18 -9.43 -12.00
C LEU A 409 -8.67 -9.22 -11.69
N ALA A 410 -9.54 -9.90 -12.44
CA ALA A 410 -10.96 -10.01 -12.09
C ALA A 410 -11.13 -10.77 -10.76
N SER A 411 -12.30 -10.89 -10.15
CA SER A 411 -12.46 -11.90 -9.06
C SER A 411 -12.30 -13.32 -9.59
N LEU A 412 -11.84 -14.26 -8.75
CA LEU A 412 -11.75 -15.66 -9.16
C LEU A 412 -13.17 -16.23 -9.28
N ALA A 413 -13.49 -16.88 -10.40
CA ALA A 413 -14.84 -17.42 -10.59
C ALA A 413 -15.10 -18.56 -9.59
N GLY A 414 -16.18 -18.47 -8.82
CA GLY A 414 -16.50 -19.42 -7.76
C GLY A 414 -15.88 -19.11 -6.40
N ASP A 415 -15.02 -18.08 -6.30
CA ASP A 415 -14.54 -17.51 -5.02
C ASP A 415 -15.58 -16.49 -4.57
N PHE A 416 -16.46 -16.94 -3.68
CA PHE A 416 -17.62 -16.20 -3.22
C PHE A 416 -17.34 -15.45 -1.93
N ASN A 417 -16.31 -15.86 -1.18
CA ASN A 417 -15.92 -15.24 0.08
C ASN A 417 -14.75 -14.23 -0.06
N PHE A 418 -14.22 -14.09 -1.28
CA PHE A 418 -13.12 -13.21 -1.69
C PHE A 418 -11.78 -13.46 -0.98
N ASP A 419 -11.50 -14.71 -0.59
CA ASP A 419 -10.22 -15.11 0.03
C ASP A 419 -9.15 -15.58 -0.97
N ASP A 420 -9.41 -15.41 -2.28
CA ASP A 420 -8.55 -15.80 -3.38
C ASP A 420 -8.36 -17.33 -3.53
N VAL A 421 -9.20 -18.13 -2.89
CA VAL A 421 -9.26 -19.60 -3.02
C VAL A 421 -10.70 -20.00 -3.34
N VAL A 422 -10.89 -21.04 -4.17
CA VAL A 422 -12.20 -21.66 -4.39
C VAL A 422 -12.23 -22.98 -3.63
N ASP A 423 -12.85 -23.01 -2.46
CA ASP A 423 -12.90 -24.19 -1.61
C ASP A 423 -14.26 -24.41 -0.93
N ALA A 424 -14.30 -25.24 0.12
CA ALA A 424 -15.55 -25.60 0.79
C ALA A 424 -16.19 -24.42 1.55
N ALA A 425 -15.42 -23.38 1.88
CA ALA A 425 -15.94 -22.15 2.49
C ALA A 425 -16.82 -21.40 1.48
N ASP A 426 -16.42 -21.31 0.21
CA ASP A 426 -17.24 -20.69 -0.84
C ASP A 426 -18.56 -21.42 -1.04
N PHE A 427 -18.56 -22.75 -0.92
CA PHE A 427 -19.80 -23.51 -0.97
C PHE A 427 -20.77 -23.09 0.13
N THR A 428 -20.27 -22.78 1.33
CA THR A 428 -21.14 -22.29 2.41
C THR A 428 -21.68 -20.90 2.11
N VAL A 429 -20.87 -20.00 1.56
CA VAL A 429 -21.33 -18.66 1.13
C VAL A 429 -22.37 -18.76 0.02
N TRP A 430 -22.10 -19.58 -1.01
CA TRP A 430 -23.05 -19.86 -2.08
C TRP A 430 -24.36 -20.42 -1.55
N ARG A 431 -24.29 -21.46 -0.69
CA ARG A 431 -25.47 -22.15 -0.18
C ARG A 431 -26.32 -21.22 0.69
N ASP A 432 -25.67 -20.47 1.57
CA ASP A 432 -26.36 -19.59 2.51
C ASP A 432 -26.93 -18.37 1.77
N GLY A 433 -26.31 -17.96 0.66
CA GLY A 433 -26.85 -17.02 -0.31
C GLY A 433 -27.66 -17.64 -1.45
N LEU A 434 -27.99 -18.94 -1.45
CA LEU A 434 -28.59 -19.61 -2.61
C LEU A 434 -30.04 -19.18 -2.77
N GLY A 435 -30.36 -18.71 -3.97
CA GLY A 435 -31.63 -18.08 -4.23
C GLY A 435 -31.80 -16.88 -3.32
N VAL A 436 -30.70 -16.19 -2.98
CA VAL A 436 -30.64 -14.86 -2.35
C VAL A 436 -29.60 -13.97 -3.09
N ILE A 437 -28.32 -14.25 -2.92
CA ILE A 437 -27.20 -13.55 -3.58
C ILE A 437 -26.73 -14.31 -4.83
N TYR A 438 -26.87 -15.64 -4.81
CA TYR A 438 -26.40 -16.54 -5.86
C TYR A 438 -27.54 -17.36 -6.45
N ASP A 439 -27.36 -17.83 -7.68
CA ASP A 439 -28.28 -18.75 -8.34
C ASP A 439 -27.70 -20.16 -8.50
N ALA A 440 -28.45 -21.04 -9.16
CA ALA A 440 -28.05 -22.42 -9.36
C ALA A 440 -26.87 -22.56 -10.34
N SER A 441 -26.64 -21.60 -11.23
CA SER A 441 -25.51 -21.61 -12.17
C SER A 441 -24.19 -21.19 -11.51
N ASP A 442 -24.25 -20.42 -10.43
CA ASP A 442 -23.08 -20.12 -9.60
C ASP A 442 -22.48 -21.39 -8.96
N TYR A 443 -23.31 -22.39 -8.69
CA TYR A 443 -22.84 -23.71 -8.25
C TYR A 443 -21.92 -24.35 -9.30
N ASP A 444 -22.29 -24.28 -10.58
CA ASP A 444 -21.50 -24.84 -11.67
C ASP A 444 -20.16 -24.11 -11.80
N LEU A 445 -20.13 -22.79 -11.54
CA LEU A 445 -18.89 -22.01 -11.47
C LEU A 445 -17.99 -22.48 -10.32
N TRP A 446 -18.54 -22.67 -9.12
CA TRP A 446 -17.79 -23.20 -7.98
C TRP A 446 -17.24 -24.60 -8.26
N VAL A 447 -18.07 -25.52 -8.77
CA VAL A 447 -17.64 -26.89 -9.13
C VAL A 447 -16.52 -26.86 -10.17
N ALA A 448 -16.65 -26.00 -11.19
CA ALA A 448 -15.65 -25.91 -12.26
C ALA A 448 -14.29 -25.37 -11.78
N ASN A 449 -14.27 -24.60 -10.69
CA ASN A 449 -13.06 -23.94 -10.19
C ASN A 449 -12.60 -24.46 -8.82
N PHE A 450 -13.25 -25.48 -8.24
CA PHE A 450 -12.88 -26.01 -6.93
C PHE A 450 -11.40 -26.41 -6.85
N GLY A 451 -10.70 -25.89 -5.85
CA GLY A 451 -9.26 -26.07 -5.63
C GLY A 451 -8.36 -25.10 -6.41
N VAL A 452 -8.92 -24.20 -7.22
CA VAL A 452 -8.16 -23.09 -7.81
C VAL A 452 -7.86 -22.07 -6.73
N ALA A 453 -6.62 -21.62 -6.65
CA ALA A 453 -6.18 -20.56 -5.74
C ALA A 453 -5.33 -19.55 -6.51
N ARG A 454 -5.53 -18.26 -6.22
CA ARG A 454 -4.65 -17.19 -6.66
C ARG A 454 -3.44 -17.11 -5.76
N GLY A 455 -2.28 -16.87 -6.37
CA GLY A 455 -1.06 -16.70 -5.59
C GLY A 455 -0.57 -17.97 -4.90
N ALA A 456 -0.94 -19.17 -5.38
CA ALA A 456 -0.14 -20.36 -5.10
C ALA A 456 1.24 -20.14 -5.73
N SER A 457 2.14 -19.52 -4.96
CA SER A 457 3.57 -19.57 -5.18
C SER A 457 3.89 -21.04 -5.29
N VAL A 458 4.13 -21.50 -6.52
CA VAL A 458 4.81 -22.76 -6.72
C VAL A 458 6.11 -22.57 -5.96
N ALA A 459 6.26 -23.25 -4.82
CA ALA A 459 7.56 -23.35 -4.18
C ALA A 459 8.48 -23.93 -5.24
N LEU A 460 9.24 -23.06 -5.93
CA LEU A 460 10.37 -23.51 -6.71
C LEU A 460 11.20 -24.27 -5.70
N ALA A 461 11.31 -25.59 -5.89
CA ALA A 461 12.24 -26.40 -5.13
C ALA A 461 13.62 -25.82 -5.43
N VAL A 462 14.06 -24.89 -4.58
CA VAL A 462 15.43 -24.38 -4.58
C VAL A 462 16.27 -25.61 -4.28
N PRO A 463 17.12 -26.08 -5.21
CA PRO A 463 18.01 -27.19 -4.91
C PRO A 463 18.92 -26.72 -3.78
N GLU A 464 18.74 -27.28 -2.58
CA GLU A 464 19.60 -26.92 -1.47
C GLU A 464 21.06 -27.25 -1.83
N PRO A 465 21.99 -26.27 -1.84
CA PRO A 465 23.41 -26.52 -2.13
C PRO A 465 24.04 -27.53 -1.17
N SER A 466 23.44 -27.70 0.01
CA SER A 466 23.84 -28.61 1.08
C SER A 466 23.67 -30.09 0.72
N ALA A 467 22.76 -30.47 -0.18
CA ALA A 467 22.56 -31.87 -0.56
C ALA A 467 23.77 -32.46 -1.31
N LEU A 468 24.44 -31.65 -2.12
CA LEU A 468 25.69 -32.05 -2.78
C LEU A 468 26.83 -32.16 -1.77
N VAL A 469 26.98 -31.21 -0.84
CA VAL A 469 28.04 -31.28 0.18
C VAL A 469 27.86 -32.51 1.09
N ALA A 470 26.62 -32.85 1.45
CA ALA A 470 26.30 -34.07 2.21
C ALA A 470 26.59 -35.35 1.39
N ALA A 471 26.27 -35.38 0.10
CA ALA A 471 26.58 -36.52 -0.77
C ALA A 471 28.10 -36.71 -0.98
N TRP A 472 28.87 -35.62 -1.10
CA TRP A 472 30.32 -35.69 -1.26
C TRP A 472 31.04 -36.09 0.04
N THR A 473 30.59 -35.60 1.19
CA THR A 473 31.13 -36.01 2.51
C THR A 473 30.80 -37.47 2.84
N ALA A 474 29.58 -37.95 2.52
CA ALA A 474 29.22 -39.36 2.68
C ALA A 474 30.07 -40.29 1.79
N THR A 475 30.32 -39.89 0.54
CA THR A 475 31.14 -40.66 -0.40
C THR A 475 32.61 -40.69 0.03
N ALA A 476 33.14 -39.58 0.54
CA ALA A 476 34.49 -39.51 1.09
C ALA A 476 34.69 -40.40 2.35
N CYS A 477 33.70 -40.44 3.25
CA CYS A 477 33.70 -41.31 4.42
C CYS A 477 33.65 -42.81 4.06
N LEU A 478 32.87 -43.18 3.03
CA LEU A 478 32.79 -44.56 2.54
C LEU A 478 34.08 -45.03 1.84
N LEU A 479 34.79 -44.12 1.16
CA LEU A 479 36.08 -44.43 0.53
C LEU A 479 37.23 -44.52 1.54
N ALA A 480 37.19 -43.73 2.63
CA ALA A 480 38.20 -43.75 3.69
C ALA A 480 38.13 -45.03 4.55
N THR A 481 36.92 -45.57 4.78
CA THR A 481 36.71 -46.79 5.58
C THR A 481 37.12 -48.08 4.85
N ARG A 482 37.18 -48.07 3.50
CA ARG A 482 37.63 -49.23 2.70
C ARG A 482 39.15 -49.43 2.62
N ARG A 483 39.97 -48.51 3.14
CA ARG A 483 41.46 -48.60 3.06
C ARG A 483 42.14 -49.22 4.29
N ARG A 484 41.40 -49.81 5.24
CA ARG A 484 42.00 -50.47 6.43
C ARG A 484 41.62 -51.95 6.54
N THR A 485 42.09 -52.77 5.59
CA THR A 485 42.22 -54.23 5.79
C THR A 485 43.07 -54.85 4.68
N VAL A 486 44.41 -54.73 4.77
CA VAL A 486 45.38 -55.76 4.37
C VAL A 486 46.66 -55.56 5.19
N CYS A 487 46.86 -56.43 6.19
CA CYS A 487 48.14 -56.93 6.69
C CYS A 487 47.86 -58.27 7.37
#